data_AF-A0A421EB94-F1
#
_entry.id   AF-A0A421EB94-F1
#
_cell.length_a   1.000
_cell.length_b   1.000
_cell.length_c   1.000
_cell.angle_alpha   90.00
_cell.angle_beta   90.00
_cell.angle_gamma   90.00
#
_symmetry.space_group_name_H-M   'P 1'
#
loop_
_entity.id
_entity.type
_entity.pdbx_description
1 polymer ?
#
loop_
_entity_poly.entity_id
_entity_poly.type
_entity_poly.pdbx_seq_one_letter_code
_entity_poly.pdbx_strand_id
1 'polypeptide(L)'
;MGSGKDRTRPGWTLPETKTDATAQFDQFVTENRFTIAVVFPLVGAVTLLASAEGVLPDPLAFNPYFVLFGTFVMRLPLVAGVFPLVDRRAGLALVALTLYSYGIELVGVRTGWPYGEFTYGVDLGPMLLGEVPFGLPVFFFPLVLNAYLLVLLLLGNRAASTAVRLLATLSTVMLIDLVLDPGAVAIGFWTYEVPQFYGVPWQNYAGWLLSGSVAVLLFDLGFDRAGLRQRLEACPFMLDDLVSFVLLWGGINLFYANWVPVGIAALLGAGLLWTDRFDFDLSETRVGRAVWR
;
A
#
# COMPACT_ATOMS: atom_id res chain seq x y z
N MET A 1 0.57 52.68 10.16
CA MET A 1 0.91 51.94 8.93
C MET A 1 1.57 50.64 9.33
N GLY A 2 0.77 49.57 9.38
CA GLY A 2 1.14 48.30 9.99
C GLY A 2 1.99 47.43 9.06
N SER A 3 3.14 47.05 9.58
CA SER A 3 3.91 45.82 9.35
C SER A 3 3.21 44.78 8.46
N GLY A 4 3.65 44.71 7.20
CA GLY A 4 3.54 43.51 6.40
C GLY A 4 4.49 42.46 6.98
N LYS A 5 3.97 41.63 7.89
CA LYS A 5 4.63 40.37 8.24
C LYS A 5 4.66 39.52 6.97
N ASP A 6 5.85 39.51 6.38
CA ASP A 6 6.28 38.53 5.40
C ASP A 6 5.95 37.15 5.96
N ARG A 7 4.89 36.51 5.42
CA ARG A 7 4.55 35.12 5.73
C ARG A 7 5.58 34.28 4.98
N THR A 8 6.79 34.22 5.51
CA THR A 8 7.82 33.30 5.07
C THR A 8 7.22 31.89 5.16
N ARG A 9 7.04 31.27 3.99
CA ARG A 9 6.76 29.84 3.88
C ARG A 9 7.84 29.15 4.73
N PRO A 10 7.51 28.23 5.65
CA PRO A 10 8.56 27.47 6.31
C PRO A 10 9.33 26.76 5.20
N GLY A 11 10.56 27.22 4.95
CA GLY A 11 11.46 26.52 4.05
C GLY A 11 11.70 25.14 4.63
N TRP A 12 11.79 24.12 3.78
CA TRP A 12 12.20 22.79 4.22
C TRP A 12 13.57 22.89 4.89
N THR A 13 13.63 22.71 6.21
CA THR A 13 14.88 22.66 6.97
C THR A 13 15.29 21.22 7.17
N LEU A 14 16.56 20.88 6.92
CA LEU A 14 17.08 19.54 7.18
C LEU A 14 16.85 19.18 8.66
N PRO A 15 16.15 18.08 8.97
CA PRO A 15 15.87 17.70 10.35
C PRO A 15 17.15 17.26 11.07
N GLU A 16 17.36 17.78 12.29
CA GLU A 16 18.53 17.45 13.11
C GLU A 16 18.28 16.20 13.96
N THR A 17 17.02 15.92 14.31
CA THR A 17 16.63 14.76 15.12
C THR A 17 15.57 13.91 14.42
N LYS A 18 15.43 12.64 14.85
CA LYS A 18 14.36 11.74 14.39
C LYS A 18 12.96 12.31 14.70
N THR A 19 12.84 13.03 15.81
CA THR A 19 11.58 13.69 16.22
C THR A 19 11.22 14.80 15.25
N ASP A 20 12.17 15.66 14.87
CA ASP A 20 11.94 16.73 13.90
C ASP A 20 11.58 16.16 12.53
N ALA A 21 12.29 15.12 12.09
CA ALA A 21 12.00 14.41 10.85
C ALA A 21 10.58 13.82 10.86
N THR A 22 10.16 13.23 11.99
CA THR A 22 8.81 12.69 12.16
C THR A 22 7.76 13.79 12.04
N ALA A 23 7.94 14.91 12.75
CA ALA A 23 7.00 16.02 12.73
C ALA A 23 6.88 16.65 11.34
N GLN A 24 7.99 16.85 10.63
CA GLN A 24 7.98 17.36 9.26
C GLN A 24 7.27 16.41 8.29
N PHE A 25 7.51 15.10 8.44
CA PHE A 25 6.89 14.11 7.55
C PHE A 25 5.39 13.98 7.81
N ASP A 26 4.97 13.98 9.08
CA ASP A 26 3.57 13.99 9.49
C ASP A 26 2.84 15.22 8.94
N GLN A 27 3.45 16.40 9.07
CA GLN A 27 2.91 17.63 8.51
C GLN A 27 2.79 17.52 6.98
N PHE A 28 3.84 17.05 6.30
CA PHE A 28 3.83 16.91 4.85
C PHE A 28 2.71 15.98 4.38
N VAL A 29 2.56 14.80 4.99
CA VAL A 29 1.50 13.85 4.63
C VAL A 29 0.13 14.45 4.94
N THR A 30 -0.06 15.04 6.13
CA THR A 30 -1.35 15.64 6.53
C THR A 30 -1.77 16.75 5.56
N GLU A 31 -0.85 17.65 5.18
CA GLU A 31 -1.14 18.73 4.26
C GLU A 31 -1.53 18.26 2.85
N ASN A 32 -1.02 17.11 2.42
CA ASN A 32 -1.23 16.53 1.08
C ASN A 32 -2.12 15.28 1.12
N ARG A 33 -2.78 15.01 2.25
CA ARG A 33 -3.48 13.75 2.54
C ARG A 33 -4.48 13.38 1.45
N PHE A 34 -5.37 14.30 1.08
CA PHE A 34 -6.36 14.10 0.02
C PHE A 34 -5.71 13.84 -1.35
N THR A 35 -4.65 14.59 -1.69
CA THR A 35 -3.93 14.39 -2.95
C THR A 35 -3.34 12.98 -3.00
N ILE A 36 -2.66 12.56 -1.94
CA ILE A 36 -2.04 11.23 -1.83
C ILE A 36 -3.11 10.13 -1.85
N ALA A 37 -4.14 10.23 -1.01
CA ALA A 37 -5.09 9.17 -0.75
C ALA A 37 -6.21 9.02 -1.80
N VAL A 38 -6.47 10.08 -2.58
CA VAL A 38 -7.59 10.13 -3.53
C VAL A 38 -7.13 10.49 -4.94
N VAL A 39 -6.37 11.56 -5.10
CA VAL A 39 -6.00 12.03 -6.45
C VAL A 39 -5.02 11.06 -7.12
N PHE A 40 -3.95 10.66 -6.44
CA PHE A 40 -2.96 9.70 -6.97
C PHE A 40 -3.56 8.35 -7.37
N PRO A 41 -4.37 7.66 -6.55
CA PRO A 41 -4.98 6.38 -6.94
C PRO A 41 -6.00 6.54 -8.08
N LEU A 42 -6.76 7.64 -8.15
CA LEU A 42 -7.68 7.88 -9.28
C LEU A 42 -6.92 8.14 -10.59
N VAL A 43 -5.88 8.97 -10.56
CA VAL A 43 -5.00 9.18 -11.72
C VAL A 43 -4.33 7.86 -12.10
N GLY A 44 -3.83 7.11 -11.12
CA GLY A 44 -3.28 5.77 -11.31
C GLY A 44 -4.26 4.84 -12.03
N ALA A 45 -5.49 4.71 -11.53
CA ALA A 45 -6.52 3.88 -12.14
C ALA A 45 -6.80 4.28 -13.59
N VAL A 46 -7.03 5.57 -13.85
CA VAL A 46 -7.28 6.08 -15.21
C VAL A 46 -6.10 5.82 -16.14
N THR A 47 -4.87 6.08 -15.69
CA THR A 47 -3.68 5.87 -16.52
C THR A 47 -3.40 4.40 -16.78
N LEU A 48 -3.61 3.52 -15.81
CA LEU A 48 -3.44 2.07 -15.99
C LEU A 48 -4.51 1.50 -16.93
N LEU A 49 -5.78 1.90 -16.76
CA LEU A 49 -6.85 1.51 -17.67
C LEU A 49 -6.61 2.03 -19.09
N ALA A 50 -6.22 3.30 -19.24
CA ALA A 50 -5.90 3.86 -20.54
C ALA A 50 -4.66 3.22 -21.19
N SER A 51 -3.72 2.71 -20.39
CA SER A 51 -2.60 1.91 -20.89
C SER A 51 -3.07 0.54 -21.38
N ALA A 52 -3.90 -0.15 -20.59
CA ALA A 52 -4.44 -1.47 -20.92
C ALA A 52 -5.32 -1.45 -22.18
N GLU A 53 -6.14 -0.40 -22.34
CA GLU A 53 -7.03 -0.22 -23.49
C GLU A 53 -6.33 0.40 -24.72
N GLY A 54 -5.01 0.59 -24.69
CA GLY A 54 -4.23 1.11 -25.82
C GLY A 54 -4.54 2.57 -26.18
N VAL A 55 -5.07 3.35 -25.23
CA VAL A 55 -5.42 4.77 -25.42
C VAL A 55 -4.21 5.67 -25.18
N LEU A 56 -3.31 5.30 -24.26
CA LEU A 56 -2.07 6.03 -24.01
C LEU A 56 -0.97 5.66 -25.02
N PRO A 57 -0.16 6.63 -25.46
CA PRO A 57 0.98 6.35 -26.33
C PRO A 57 2.10 5.61 -25.57
N ASP A 58 2.90 4.82 -26.29
CA ASP A 58 3.95 3.94 -25.74
C ASP A 58 4.86 4.57 -24.67
N PRO A 59 5.32 5.84 -24.77
CA PRO A 59 6.18 6.42 -23.73
C PRO A 59 5.49 6.58 -22.37
N LEU A 60 4.16 6.63 -22.35
CA LEU A 60 3.33 6.84 -21.17
C LEU A 60 2.63 5.56 -20.73
N ALA A 61 2.25 4.70 -21.68
CA ALA A 61 1.57 3.44 -21.41
C ALA A 61 2.42 2.55 -20.51
N PHE A 62 1.89 2.18 -19.34
CA PHE A 62 2.59 1.36 -18.32
C PHE A 62 4.02 1.80 -18.03
N ASN A 63 4.31 3.12 -18.05
CA ASN A 63 5.66 3.60 -17.81
C ASN A 63 6.15 3.15 -16.41
N PRO A 64 7.24 2.35 -16.32
CA PRO A 64 7.66 1.70 -15.08
C PRO A 64 7.98 2.69 -13.96
N TYR A 65 8.54 3.85 -14.31
CA TYR A 65 8.90 4.88 -13.35
C TYR A 65 7.66 5.60 -12.81
N PHE A 66 6.63 5.80 -13.63
CA PHE A 66 5.37 6.40 -13.19
C PHE A 66 4.58 5.44 -12.29
N VAL A 67 4.55 4.15 -12.63
CA VAL A 67 3.92 3.13 -11.78
C VAL A 67 4.61 3.08 -10.41
N LEU A 68 5.94 3.00 -10.39
CA LEU A 68 6.70 2.95 -9.15
C LEU A 68 6.56 4.25 -8.34
N PHE A 69 6.64 5.41 -8.98
CA PHE A 69 6.49 6.70 -8.33
C PHE A 69 5.09 6.89 -7.74
N GLY A 70 4.05 6.63 -8.53
CA GLY A 70 2.67 6.73 -8.06
C GLY A 70 2.41 5.79 -6.88
N THR A 71 2.92 4.57 -6.96
CA THR A 71 2.84 3.62 -5.84
C THR A 71 3.56 4.14 -4.61
N PHE A 72 4.80 4.59 -4.73
CA PHE A 72 5.56 5.14 -3.61
C PHE A 72 4.83 6.31 -2.94
N VAL A 73 4.24 7.22 -3.72
CA VAL A 73 3.45 8.34 -3.19
C VAL A 73 2.26 7.83 -2.37
N MET A 74 1.51 6.84 -2.87
CA MET A 74 0.38 6.23 -2.14
C MET A 74 0.84 5.56 -0.84
N ARG A 75 2.06 5.03 -0.77
CA ARG A 75 2.62 4.41 0.45
C ARG A 75 3.09 5.41 1.50
N LEU A 76 3.29 6.69 1.15
CA LEU A 76 3.84 7.70 2.07
C LEU A 76 3.12 7.80 3.43
N PRO A 77 1.78 7.74 3.52
CA PRO A 77 1.09 7.84 4.81
C PRO A 77 1.47 6.71 5.76
N LEU A 78 1.58 5.48 5.23
CA LEU A 78 2.03 4.35 6.02
C LEU A 78 3.50 4.50 6.42
N VAL A 79 4.38 4.90 5.48
CA VAL A 79 5.80 5.12 5.75
C VAL A 79 6.00 6.18 6.83
N ALA A 80 5.29 7.31 6.78
CA ALA A 80 5.33 8.35 7.80
C ALA A 80 4.78 7.87 9.16
N GLY A 81 3.72 7.06 9.12
CA GLY A 81 3.16 6.43 10.32
C GLY A 81 4.18 5.57 11.05
N VAL A 82 4.91 4.71 10.32
CA VAL A 82 5.83 3.73 10.91
C VAL A 82 7.24 4.25 11.14
N PHE A 83 7.67 5.29 10.41
CA PHE A 83 9.02 5.89 10.51
C PHE A 83 9.52 6.11 11.96
N PRO A 84 8.76 6.75 12.88
CA PRO A 84 9.21 6.94 14.25
C PRO A 84 9.45 5.62 15.01
N LEU A 85 8.77 4.54 14.62
CA LEU A 85 8.82 3.23 15.25
C LEU A 85 9.95 2.34 14.73
N VAL A 86 10.62 2.73 13.63
CA VAL A 86 11.74 1.96 13.08
C VAL A 86 12.97 2.13 13.96
N ASP A 87 13.21 1.18 14.85
CA ASP A 87 14.44 1.04 15.62
C ASP A 87 15.40 0.02 14.96
N ARG A 88 16.44 -0.41 15.67
CA ARG A 88 17.37 -1.42 15.14
C ARG A 88 16.70 -2.78 14.89
N ARG A 89 15.74 -3.19 15.73
CA ARG A 89 15.06 -4.48 15.60
C ARG A 89 14.09 -4.45 14.43
N ALA A 90 13.29 -3.39 14.32
CA ALA A 90 12.41 -3.16 13.19
C ALA A 90 13.20 -3.05 11.88
N GLY A 91 14.31 -2.31 11.88
CA GLY A 91 15.20 -2.21 10.71
C GLY A 91 15.75 -3.57 10.26
N LEU A 92 16.23 -4.40 11.19
CA LEU A 92 16.69 -5.76 10.88
C LEU A 92 15.57 -6.65 10.35
N ALA A 93 14.36 -6.56 10.92
CA ALA A 93 13.20 -7.31 10.46
C ALA A 93 12.79 -6.90 9.03
N LEU A 94 12.81 -5.61 8.71
CA LEU A 94 12.53 -5.10 7.36
C LEU A 94 13.58 -5.54 6.33
N VAL A 95 14.87 -5.56 6.72
CA VAL A 95 15.95 -6.08 5.87
C VAL A 95 15.76 -7.58 5.64
N ALA A 96 15.48 -8.36 6.70
CA ALA A 96 15.21 -9.79 6.58
C ALA A 96 14.00 -10.07 5.67
N LEU A 97 12.93 -9.29 5.82
CA LEU A 97 11.75 -9.41 4.97
C LEU A 97 12.05 -9.04 3.52
N THR A 98 12.93 -8.06 3.28
CA THR A 98 13.39 -7.67 1.94
C THR A 98 14.14 -8.82 1.27
N LEU A 99 15.10 -9.41 1.96
CA LEU A 99 15.86 -10.55 1.45
C LEU A 99 14.95 -11.76 1.19
N TYR A 100 14.02 -12.04 2.11
CA TYR A 100 13.03 -13.09 1.92
C TYR A 100 12.15 -12.82 0.69
N SER A 101 11.62 -11.61 0.54
CA SER A 101 10.70 -11.26 -0.54
C SER A 101 11.36 -11.40 -1.91
N TYR A 102 12.59 -10.90 -2.07
CA TYR A 102 13.35 -11.15 -3.31
C TYR A 102 13.65 -12.63 -3.53
N GLY A 103 14.00 -13.36 -2.46
CA GLY A 103 14.30 -14.78 -2.55
C GLY A 103 13.09 -15.61 -2.99
N ILE A 104 11.94 -15.42 -2.35
CA ILE A 104 10.71 -16.17 -2.65
C ILE A 104 10.13 -15.78 -4.02
N GLU A 105 10.23 -14.51 -4.40
CA GLU A 105 9.79 -14.03 -5.72
C GLU A 105 10.64 -14.62 -6.84
N LEU A 106 11.97 -14.65 -6.68
CA LEU A 106 12.87 -15.31 -7.65
C LEU A 106 12.59 -16.80 -7.77
N VAL A 107 12.25 -17.48 -6.67
CA VAL A 107 11.80 -18.89 -6.73
C VAL A 107 10.46 -18.99 -7.46
N GLY A 108 9.52 -18.08 -7.19
CA GLY A 108 8.23 -17.97 -7.84
C GLY A 108 8.34 -17.84 -9.35
N VAL A 109 9.05 -16.83 -9.83
CA VAL A 109 9.24 -16.55 -11.27
C VAL A 109 9.93 -17.71 -11.98
N ARG A 110 10.88 -18.39 -11.34
CA ARG A 110 11.69 -19.45 -12.00
C ARG A 110 11.08 -20.85 -11.91
N THR A 111 10.21 -21.10 -10.95
CA THR A 111 9.72 -22.47 -10.65
C THR A 111 8.21 -22.58 -10.55
N GLY A 112 7.49 -21.46 -10.56
CA GLY A 112 6.06 -21.41 -10.28
C GLY A 112 5.68 -21.66 -8.83
N TRP A 113 6.62 -21.94 -7.92
CA TRP A 113 6.32 -22.11 -6.49
C TRP A 113 6.75 -20.85 -5.70
N PRO A 114 5.92 -20.29 -4.80
CA PRO A 114 4.63 -20.80 -4.34
C PRO A 114 3.43 -20.19 -5.07
N TYR A 115 3.62 -19.29 -6.05
CA TYR A 115 2.54 -18.44 -6.58
C TYR A 115 1.77 -19.01 -7.79
N GLY A 116 2.24 -20.10 -8.39
CA GLY A 116 1.85 -20.56 -9.73
C GLY A 116 2.85 -20.05 -10.77
N GLU A 117 2.90 -20.69 -11.93
CA GLU A 117 3.73 -20.21 -13.05
C GLU A 117 3.12 -18.94 -13.64
N PHE A 118 3.87 -17.85 -13.61
CA PHE A 118 3.44 -16.54 -14.10
C PHE A 118 4.56 -15.80 -14.83
N THR A 119 4.18 -14.84 -15.66
CA THR A 119 5.11 -13.95 -16.36
C THR A 119 4.64 -12.51 -16.22
N TYR A 120 5.57 -11.61 -15.90
CA TYR A 120 5.33 -10.16 -15.91
C TYR A 120 5.04 -9.70 -17.34
N GLY A 121 3.90 -9.06 -17.55
CA GLY A 121 3.51 -8.46 -18.82
C GLY A 121 4.06 -7.04 -19.00
N VAL A 122 4.39 -6.36 -17.89
CA VAL A 122 4.98 -5.02 -17.88
C VAL A 122 6.05 -4.90 -16.79
N ASP A 123 7.01 -4.00 -17.00
CA ASP A 123 7.98 -3.66 -15.97
C ASP A 123 7.34 -2.77 -14.89
N LEU A 124 7.50 -3.13 -13.62
CA LEU A 124 6.97 -2.38 -12.47
C LEU A 124 8.04 -1.48 -11.83
N GLY A 125 8.94 -0.94 -12.66
CA GLY A 125 10.13 -0.21 -12.23
C GLY A 125 11.41 -0.89 -12.73
N PRO A 126 12.59 -0.47 -12.24
CA PRO A 126 13.84 -1.18 -12.51
C PRO A 126 13.77 -2.64 -12.06
N MET A 127 14.13 -3.58 -12.93
CA MET A 127 14.07 -5.02 -12.67
C MET A 127 15.42 -5.57 -12.20
N LEU A 128 15.44 -6.18 -11.01
CA LEU A 128 16.56 -6.94 -10.46
C LEU A 128 16.72 -8.24 -11.27
N LEU A 129 17.93 -8.46 -11.80
CA LEU A 129 18.25 -9.58 -12.69
C LEU A 129 17.36 -9.67 -13.96
N GLY A 130 16.61 -8.62 -14.27
CA GLY A 130 15.61 -8.63 -15.35
C GLY A 130 14.34 -9.44 -15.04
N GLU A 131 14.18 -9.94 -13.82
CA GLU A 131 13.10 -10.87 -13.46
C GLU A 131 12.14 -10.30 -12.41
N VAL A 132 12.67 -9.57 -11.42
CA VAL A 132 11.90 -9.15 -10.23
C VAL A 132 11.99 -7.63 -10.03
N PRO A 133 10.90 -6.90 -9.80
CA PRO A 133 10.97 -5.46 -9.62
C PRO A 133 11.75 -5.07 -8.36
N PHE A 134 12.66 -4.11 -8.49
CA PHE A 134 13.37 -3.52 -7.34
C PHE A 134 12.42 -2.79 -6.37
N GLY A 135 11.23 -2.42 -6.86
CA GLY A 135 10.14 -1.88 -6.06
C GLY A 135 9.41 -2.90 -5.18
N LEU A 136 9.73 -4.20 -5.24
CA LEU A 136 8.98 -5.27 -4.58
C LEU A 136 8.65 -4.99 -3.09
N PRO A 137 9.57 -4.50 -2.24
CA PRO A 137 9.24 -4.14 -0.87
C PRO A 137 8.16 -3.07 -0.73
N VAL A 138 8.11 -2.11 -1.67
CA VAL A 138 7.11 -1.03 -1.73
C VAL A 138 5.75 -1.55 -2.22
N PHE A 139 5.76 -2.61 -3.05
CA PHE A 139 4.53 -3.26 -3.51
C PHE A 139 3.93 -4.17 -2.44
N PHE A 140 4.75 -4.96 -1.74
CA PHE A 140 4.27 -6.03 -0.86
C PHE A 140 4.09 -5.62 0.61
N PHE A 141 5.09 -4.96 1.23
CA PHE A 141 5.07 -4.76 2.69
C PHE A 141 3.90 -3.90 3.14
N PRO A 142 3.56 -2.80 2.45
CA PRO A 142 2.44 -1.95 2.84
C PRO A 142 1.12 -2.71 2.85
N LEU A 143 0.91 -3.64 1.92
CA LEU A 143 -0.33 -4.42 1.84
C LEU A 143 -0.52 -5.28 3.09
N VAL A 144 0.52 -6.02 3.49
CA VAL A 144 0.47 -6.85 4.71
C VAL A 144 0.37 -5.98 5.97
N LEU A 145 1.09 -4.86 6.02
CA LEU A 145 1.08 -3.99 7.19
C LEU A 145 -0.26 -3.25 7.33
N ASN A 146 -0.87 -2.79 6.24
CA ASN A 146 -2.22 -2.23 6.27
C ASN A 146 -3.25 -3.26 6.77
N ALA A 147 -3.17 -4.52 6.30
CA ALA A 147 -4.03 -5.59 6.82
C ALA A 147 -3.86 -5.75 8.34
N TYR A 148 -2.62 -5.76 8.82
CA TYR A 148 -2.31 -5.85 10.25
C TYR A 148 -2.88 -4.67 11.04
N LEU A 149 -2.67 -3.44 10.56
CA LEU A 149 -3.14 -2.22 11.21
C LEU A 149 -4.67 -2.11 11.23
N LEU A 150 -5.33 -2.45 10.13
CA LEU A 150 -6.79 -2.52 10.07
C LEU A 150 -7.31 -3.52 11.12
N VAL A 151 -6.71 -4.70 11.22
CA VAL A 151 -7.07 -5.70 12.24
C VAL A 151 -6.87 -5.19 13.66
N LEU A 152 -5.80 -4.42 13.94
CA LEU A 152 -5.61 -3.81 15.25
C LEU A 152 -6.75 -2.86 15.62
N LEU A 153 -7.25 -2.06 14.67
CA LEU A 153 -8.38 -1.16 14.89
C LEU A 153 -9.69 -1.92 15.06
N LEU A 154 -9.98 -2.86 14.15
CA LEU A 154 -11.25 -3.58 14.14
C LEU A 154 -11.45 -4.48 15.37
N LEU A 155 -10.37 -5.12 15.84
CA LEU A 155 -10.44 -6.09 16.94
C LEU A 155 -10.10 -5.49 18.30
N GLY A 156 -9.49 -4.30 18.34
CA GLY A 156 -9.14 -3.60 19.57
C GLY A 156 -8.35 -4.48 20.54
N ASN A 157 -8.91 -4.77 21.72
CA ASN A 157 -8.25 -5.60 22.73
C ASN A 157 -8.17 -7.09 22.36
N ARG A 158 -9.05 -7.58 21.47
CA ARG A 158 -9.01 -8.99 21.01
C ARG A 158 -7.75 -9.27 20.19
N ALA A 159 -7.20 -8.25 19.53
CA ALA A 159 -5.93 -8.35 18.81
C ALA A 159 -4.72 -8.61 19.72
N ALA A 160 -4.86 -8.56 21.06
CA ALA A 160 -3.80 -8.96 21.98
C ALA A 160 -3.45 -10.46 21.84
N SER A 161 -4.44 -11.31 21.51
CA SER A 161 -4.20 -12.73 21.22
C SER A 161 -3.46 -12.87 19.89
N THR A 162 -2.25 -13.45 19.93
CA THR A 162 -1.44 -13.67 18.73
C THR A 162 -2.14 -14.57 17.72
N ALA A 163 -2.85 -15.61 18.16
CA ALA A 163 -3.59 -16.49 17.26
C ALA A 163 -4.72 -15.75 16.53
N VAL A 164 -5.51 -14.97 17.28
CA VAL A 164 -6.61 -14.17 16.70
C VAL A 164 -6.07 -13.12 15.74
N ARG A 165 -5.02 -12.39 16.14
CA ARG A 165 -4.38 -11.36 15.31
C ARG A 165 -3.80 -11.97 14.03
N LEU A 166 -3.04 -13.05 14.13
CA LEU A 166 -2.43 -13.72 12.98
C LEU A 166 -3.50 -14.19 11.99
N LEU A 167 -4.52 -14.91 12.46
CA LEU A 167 -5.59 -15.42 11.59
C LEU A 167 -6.38 -14.28 10.93
N ALA A 168 -6.73 -13.23 11.69
CA ALA A 168 -7.45 -12.08 11.15
C ALA A 168 -6.61 -11.29 10.15
N THR A 169 -5.31 -11.09 10.44
CA THR A 169 -4.39 -10.40 9.52
C THR A 169 -4.21 -11.21 8.24
N LEU A 170 -3.96 -12.51 8.31
CA LEU A 170 -3.82 -13.36 7.13
C LEU A 170 -5.11 -13.43 6.31
N SER A 171 -6.27 -13.47 6.97
CA SER A 171 -7.57 -13.38 6.29
C SER A 171 -7.70 -12.05 5.54
N THR A 172 -7.28 -10.94 6.16
CA THR A 172 -7.32 -9.61 5.54
C THR A 172 -6.30 -9.49 4.40
N VAL A 173 -5.11 -10.10 4.53
CA VAL A 173 -4.11 -10.21 3.44
C VAL A 173 -4.69 -10.96 2.25
N MET A 174 -5.39 -12.08 2.48
CA MET A 174 -6.09 -12.79 1.40
C MET A 174 -7.17 -11.92 0.74
N LEU A 175 -7.94 -11.14 1.51
CA LEU A 175 -8.94 -10.23 0.93
C LEU A 175 -8.29 -9.15 0.06
N ILE A 176 -7.12 -8.64 0.46
CA ILE A 176 -6.35 -7.71 -0.36
C ILE A 176 -5.88 -8.37 -1.66
N ASP A 177 -5.33 -9.59 -1.58
CA ASP A 177 -4.86 -10.34 -2.75
C ASP A 177 -6.00 -10.68 -3.72
N LEU A 178 -7.16 -11.10 -3.19
CA LEU A 178 -8.41 -11.34 -3.94
C LEU A 178 -8.97 -10.10 -4.63
N VAL A 179 -8.40 -8.91 -4.37
CA VAL A 179 -8.73 -7.66 -5.07
C VAL A 179 -7.59 -7.27 -6.02
N LEU A 180 -6.34 -7.33 -5.54
CA LEU A 180 -5.17 -6.88 -6.29
C LEU A 180 -4.94 -7.74 -7.53
N ASP A 181 -4.76 -9.06 -7.34
CA ASP A 181 -4.31 -9.95 -8.41
C ASP A 181 -5.32 -10.08 -9.54
N PRO A 182 -6.64 -10.22 -9.30
CA PRO A 182 -7.64 -10.16 -10.36
C PRO A 182 -7.59 -8.86 -11.18
N GLY A 183 -7.37 -7.73 -10.51
CA GLY A 183 -7.23 -6.44 -11.17
C GLY A 183 -5.95 -6.34 -12.00
N ALA A 184 -4.84 -6.82 -11.44
CA ALA A 184 -3.52 -6.81 -12.07
C ALA A 184 -3.46 -7.72 -13.30
N VAL A 185 -4.07 -8.91 -13.23
CA VAL A 185 -4.24 -9.81 -14.38
C VAL A 185 -5.11 -9.16 -15.45
N ALA A 186 -6.20 -8.49 -15.06
CA ALA A 186 -7.10 -7.85 -16.02
C ALA A 186 -6.44 -6.71 -16.82
N ILE A 187 -5.53 -5.94 -16.20
CA ILE A 187 -4.74 -4.91 -16.89
C ILE A 187 -3.45 -5.44 -17.52
N GLY A 188 -3.18 -6.75 -17.42
CA GLY A 188 -2.01 -7.38 -18.04
C GLY A 188 -0.67 -7.13 -17.34
N PHE A 189 -0.67 -6.79 -16.04
CA PHE A 189 0.58 -6.69 -15.28
C PHE A 189 1.34 -8.01 -15.21
N TRP A 190 0.60 -9.10 -15.09
CA TRP A 190 1.12 -10.46 -15.22
C TRP A 190 0.02 -11.39 -15.68
N THR A 191 0.43 -12.54 -16.22
CA THR A 191 -0.45 -13.62 -16.62
C THR A 191 0.02 -14.93 -16.02
N TYR A 192 -0.90 -15.76 -15.55
CA TYR A 192 -0.61 -17.10 -15.06
C TYR A 192 -0.86 -18.14 -16.15
N GLU A 193 -0.07 -19.21 -16.16
CA GLU A 193 -0.26 -20.32 -17.11
C GLU A 193 -1.57 -21.09 -16.87
N VAL A 194 -1.97 -21.23 -15.60
CA VAL A 194 -3.18 -21.95 -15.19
C VAL A 194 -4.20 -20.96 -14.60
N PRO A 195 -5.01 -20.29 -15.45
CA PRO A 195 -5.99 -19.33 -14.97
C PRO A 195 -7.14 -20.01 -14.23
N GLN A 196 -7.54 -19.48 -13.06
CA GLN A 196 -8.65 -20.01 -12.27
C GLN A 196 -9.62 -18.90 -11.82
N PHE A 197 -9.37 -18.28 -10.66
CA PHE A 197 -10.23 -17.23 -10.12
C PHE A 197 -9.84 -15.88 -10.72
N TYR A 198 -10.64 -15.38 -11.67
CA TYR A 198 -10.34 -14.15 -12.43
C TYR A 198 -8.92 -14.15 -13.03
N GLY A 199 -8.48 -15.32 -13.52
CA GLY A 199 -7.16 -15.51 -14.11
C GLY A 199 -6.04 -15.83 -13.11
N VAL A 200 -6.31 -15.84 -11.81
CA VAL A 200 -5.34 -16.11 -10.74
C VAL A 200 -5.51 -17.55 -10.21
N PRO A 201 -4.45 -18.36 -10.10
CA PRO A 201 -4.53 -19.72 -9.57
C PRO A 201 -4.70 -19.73 -8.04
N TRP A 202 -5.37 -20.77 -7.51
CA TRP A 202 -5.50 -20.99 -6.07
C TRP A 202 -4.15 -21.10 -5.35
N GLN A 203 -3.14 -21.56 -6.08
CA GLN A 203 -1.76 -21.65 -5.63
C GLN A 203 -1.20 -20.27 -5.24
N ASN A 204 -1.54 -19.20 -5.97
CA ASN A 204 -1.13 -17.84 -5.65
C ASN A 204 -1.56 -17.42 -4.24
N TYR A 205 -2.84 -17.60 -3.93
CA TYR A 205 -3.40 -17.25 -2.63
C TYR A 205 -2.75 -18.04 -1.49
N ALA A 206 -2.36 -19.30 -1.74
CA ALA A 206 -1.59 -20.09 -0.78
C ALA A 206 -0.16 -19.54 -0.59
N GLY A 207 0.48 -19.09 -1.68
CA GLY A 207 1.76 -18.37 -1.63
C GLY A 207 1.67 -17.06 -0.84
N TRP A 208 0.61 -16.28 -1.04
CA TRP A 208 0.34 -15.07 -0.27
C TRP A 208 0.12 -15.34 1.22
N LEU A 209 -0.53 -16.45 1.58
CA LEU A 209 -0.60 -16.89 2.98
C LEU A 209 0.77 -17.20 3.56
N LEU A 210 1.65 -17.86 2.80
CA LEU A 210 3.02 -18.15 3.22
C LEU A 210 3.83 -16.86 3.43
N SER A 211 3.89 -16.00 2.41
CA SER A 211 4.66 -14.76 2.46
C SER A 211 4.09 -13.77 3.47
N GLY A 212 2.76 -13.66 3.54
CA GLY A 212 2.04 -12.90 4.55
C GLY A 212 2.35 -13.37 5.97
N SER A 213 2.45 -14.69 6.20
CA SER A 213 2.80 -15.25 7.51
C SER A 213 4.21 -14.84 7.93
N VAL A 214 5.18 -14.92 7.02
CA VAL A 214 6.57 -14.50 7.26
C VAL A 214 6.63 -13.00 7.55
N ALA A 215 5.92 -12.19 6.76
CA ALA A 215 5.85 -10.74 6.97
C ALA A 215 5.23 -10.37 8.32
N VAL A 216 4.08 -10.97 8.69
CA VAL A 216 3.44 -10.73 9.99
C VAL A 216 4.34 -11.15 11.15
N LEU A 217 5.04 -12.28 11.04
CA LEU A 217 5.99 -12.72 12.06
C LEU A 217 7.14 -11.72 12.21
N LEU A 218 7.72 -11.24 11.11
CA LEU A 218 8.78 -10.25 11.15
C LEU A 218 8.31 -8.90 11.68
N PHE A 219 7.06 -8.49 11.39
CA PHE A 219 6.48 -7.29 12.00
C PHE A 219 6.27 -7.45 13.51
N ASP A 220 5.75 -8.59 13.98
CA ASP A 220 5.58 -8.88 15.40
C ASP A 220 6.91 -8.97 16.17
N LEU A 221 7.99 -9.42 15.52
CA LEU A 221 9.34 -9.48 16.08
C LEU A 221 10.08 -8.13 16.03
N GLY A 222 9.82 -7.34 14.98
CA GLY A 222 10.54 -6.12 14.67
C GLY A 222 9.97 -4.88 15.35
N PHE A 223 8.65 -4.69 15.29
CA PHE A 223 8.00 -3.47 15.79
C PHE A 223 7.52 -3.62 17.24
N ASP A 224 7.67 -2.56 18.02
CA ASP A 224 6.97 -2.47 19.31
C ASP A 224 5.46 -2.32 19.07
N ARG A 225 4.70 -3.35 19.46
CA ARG A 225 3.24 -3.39 19.28
C ARG A 225 2.53 -2.28 20.05
N ALA A 226 3.02 -1.92 21.24
CA ALA A 226 2.40 -0.86 22.03
C ALA A 226 2.59 0.50 21.35
N GLY A 227 3.83 0.80 20.93
CA GLY A 227 4.14 1.97 20.12
C GLY A 227 3.37 2.02 18.79
N LEU A 228 3.23 0.89 18.10
CA LEU A 228 2.46 0.81 16.85
C LEU A 228 0.98 1.14 17.07
N ARG A 229 0.38 0.60 18.13
CA ARG A 229 -1.02 0.92 18.47
C ARG A 229 -1.19 2.39 18.85
N GLN A 230 -0.33 2.91 19.73
CA GLN A 230 -0.39 4.32 20.14
C GLN A 230 -0.23 5.24 18.93
N ARG A 231 0.70 4.92 18.04
CA ARG A 231 0.93 5.69 16.82
C ARG A 231 -0.28 5.62 15.89
N LEU A 232 -0.81 4.43 15.66
CA LEU A 232 -2.01 4.22 14.86
C LEU A 232 -3.21 5.01 15.39
N GLU A 233 -3.40 5.05 16.71
CA GLU A 233 -4.42 5.89 17.37
C GLU A 233 -4.19 7.39 17.09
N ALA A 234 -2.94 7.85 17.15
CA ALA A 234 -2.58 9.27 17.04
C ALA A 234 -2.47 9.83 15.61
N CYS A 235 -2.10 9.04 14.59
CA CYS A 235 -2.04 9.54 13.20
C CYS A 235 -3.17 8.99 12.32
N PRO A 236 -4.15 9.85 11.94
CA PRO A 236 -5.34 9.43 11.20
C PRO A 236 -5.04 8.97 9.77
N PHE A 237 -3.94 9.44 9.17
CA PHE A 237 -3.58 9.11 7.79
C PHE A 237 -2.96 7.72 7.62
N MET A 238 -2.68 6.98 8.70
CA MET A 238 -1.84 5.77 8.65
C MET A 238 -2.43 4.62 7.82
N LEU A 239 -3.74 4.65 7.54
CA LEU A 239 -4.46 3.71 6.67
C LEU A 239 -4.91 4.30 5.33
N ASP A 240 -4.50 5.52 4.99
CA ASP A 240 -4.85 6.16 3.71
C ASP A 240 -4.27 5.41 2.50
N ASP A 241 -3.22 4.64 2.72
CA ASP A 241 -2.68 3.74 1.73
C ASP A 241 -3.69 2.62 1.37
N LEU A 242 -4.46 2.12 2.34
CA LEU A 242 -5.54 1.17 2.09
C LEU A 242 -6.76 1.83 1.43
N VAL A 243 -7.02 3.12 1.71
CA VAL A 243 -7.99 3.92 0.94
C VAL A 243 -7.56 3.99 -0.52
N SER A 244 -6.29 4.31 -0.76
CA SER A 244 -5.72 4.39 -2.11
C SER A 244 -5.84 3.06 -2.84
N PHE A 245 -5.55 1.95 -2.14
CA PHE A 245 -5.73 0.60 -2.64
C PHE A 245 -7.18 0.33 -3.08
N VAL A 246 -8.17 0.64 -2.22
CA VAL A 246 -9.59 0.41 -2.52
C VAL A 246 -10.04 1.22 -3.72
N LEU A 247 -9.64 2.50 -3.82
CA LEU A 247 -9.99 3.35 -4.95
C LEU A 247 -9.36 2.87 -6.26
N LEU A 248 -8.05 2.57 -6.24
CA LEU A 248 -7.29 2.13 -7.41
C LEU A 248 -7.78 0.76 -7.91
N TRP A 249 -7.63 -0.26 -7.08
CA TRP A 249 -7.91 -1.63 -7.48
C TRP A 249 -9.40 -1.94 -7.50
N GLY A 250 -10.20 -1.34 -6.62
CA GLY A 250 -11.66 -1.43 -6.72
C GLY A 250 -12.19 -0.79 -8.00
N GLY A 251 -11.62 0.35 -8.42
CA GLY A 251 -11.96 1.00 -9.69
C GLY A 251 -11.58 0.17 -10.92
N ILE A 252 -10.38 -0.41 -10.94
CA ILE A 252 -9.94 -1.31 -12.03
C ILE A 252 -10.83 -2.55 -12.11
N ASN A 253 -11.10 -3.20 -10.98
CA ASN A 253 -11.97 -4.38 -10.95
C ASN A 253 -13.42 -4.04 -11.35
N LEU A 254 -13.91 -2.84 -11.02
CA LEU A 254 -15.22 -2.36 -11.46
C LEU A 254 -15.26 -2.20 -12.98
N PHE A 255 -14.20 -1.62 -13.58
CA PHE A 255 -14.10 -1.45 -15.04
C PHE A 255 -14.16 -2.79 -15.79
N TYR A 256 -13.42 -3.80 -15.33
CA TYR A 256 -13.41 -5.14 -15.92
C TYR A 256 -14.55 -6.06 -15.43
N ALA A 257 -15.52 -5.54 -14.66
CA ALA A 257 -16.64 -6.30 -14.13
C ALA A 257 -16.25 -7.53 -13.26
N ASN A 258 -15.13 -7.42 -12.54
CA ASN A 258 -14.69 -8.41 -11.56
C ASN A 258 -15.52 -8.28 -10.27
N TRP A 259 -16.79 -8.68 -10.32
CA TRP A 259 -17.78 -8.38 -9.27
C TRP A 259 -17.42 -8.91 -7.87
N VAL A 260 -16.79 -10.07 -7.76
CA VAL A 260 -16.36 -10.59 -6.45
C VAL A 260 -15.24 -9.71 -5.86
N PRO A 261 -14.13 -9.43 -6.58
CA PRO A 261 -13.15 -8.42 -6.17
C PRO A 261 -13.77 -7.05 -5.82
N VAL A 262 -14.73 -6.54 -6.60
CA VAL A 262 -15.44 -5.28 -6.28
C VAL A 262 -16.14 -5.35 -4.92
N GLY A 263 -16.86 -6.45 -4.66
CA GLY A 263 -17.52 -6.68 -3.37
C GLY A 263 -16.53 -6.73 -2.19
N ILE A 264 -15.37 -7.36 -2.39
CA ILE A 264 -14.31 -7.43 -1.37
C ILE A 264 -13.66 -6.06 -1.15
N ALA A 265 -13.39 -5.30 -2.22
CA ALA A 265 -12.89 -3.93 -2.11
C ALA A 265 -13.88 -3.03 -1.35
N ALA A 266 -15.18 -3.17 -1.62
CA ALA A 266 -16.23 -2.47 -0.88
C ALA A 266 -16.28 -2.88 0.60
N LEU A 267 -16.06 -4.17 0.92
CA LEU A 267 -15.96 -4.65 2.30
C LEU A 267 -14.75 -4.04 3.04
N LEU A 268 -13.58 -3.99 2.40
CA LEU A 268 -12.39 -3.32 2.96
C LEU A 268 -12.65 -1.83 3.17
N GLY A 269 -13.31 -1.16 2.20
CA GLY A 269 -13.75 0.21 2.32
C GLY A 269 -14.72 0.44 3.49
N ALA A 270 -15.70 -0.44 3.69
CA ALA A 270 -16.61 -0.39 4.82
C ALA A 270 -15.88 -0.58 6.16
N GLY A 271 -14.88 -1.46 6.21
CA GLY A 271 -13.99 -1.63 7.35
C GLY A 271 -13.25 -0.33 7.70
N LEU A 272 -12.73 0.37 6.69
CA LEU A 272 -12.08 1.68 6.87
C LEU A 272 -13.05 2.75 7.39
N LEU A 273 -14.25 2.84 6.81
CA LEU A 273 -15.30 3.77 7.26
C LEU A 273 -15.67 3.53 8.73
N TRP A 274 -15.79 2.27 9.15
CA TRP A 274 -16.15 1.91 10.52
C TRP A 274 -15.06 2.23 11.54
N THR A 275 -13.81 2.42 11.10
CA THR A 275 -12.69 2.82 11.98
C THR A 275 -12.53 4.34 12.12
N ASP A 276 -13.46 5.14 11.57
CA ASP A 276 -13.40 6.62 11.51
C ASP A 276 -12.10 7.16 10.89
N ARG A 277 -11.39 6.34 10.11
CA ARG A 277 -10.17 6.74 9.41
C ARG A 277 -10.45 7.50 8.12
N PHE A 278 -11.69 7.46 7.65
CA PHE A 278 -12.16 8.14 6.45
C PHE A 278 -12.83 9.49 6.76
N ASP A 279 -12.25 10.28 7.66
CA ASP A 279 -12.64 11.69 7.82
C ASP A 279 -11.55 12.56 7.17
N PHE A 280 -11.85 13.11 5.99
CA PHE A 280 -11.00 14.11 5.35
C PHE A 280 -11.54 15.48 5.73
N ASP A 281 -11.00 16.09 6.79
CA ASP A 281 -11.21 17.52 6.97
C ASP A 281 -10.47 18.27 5.86
N LEU A 282 -11.22 18.63 4.81
CA LEU A 282 -10.68 19.33 3.65
C LEU A 282 -10.06 20.67 4.04
N SER A 283 -10.49 21.31 5.13
CA SER A 283 -9.94 22.60 5.59
C SER A 283 -8.47 22.49 6.02
N GLU A 284 -8.04 21.30 6.47
CA GLU A 284 -6.65 21.01 6.85
C GLU A 284 -5.76 20.65 5.65
N THR A 285 -6.35 20.39 4.49
CA THR A 285 -5.60 20.06 3.25
C THR A 285 -5.20 21.31 2.47
N ARG A 286 -4.11 21.22 1.70
CA ARG A 286 -3.72 22.30 0.78
C ARG A 286 -4.80 22.60 -0.26
N VAL A 287 -5.49 21.58 -0.75
CA VAL A 287 -6.56 21.73 -1.73
C VAL A 287 -7.74 22.50 -1.13
N GLY A 288 -8.22 22.12 0.05
CA GLY A 288 -9.30 22.88 0.69
C GLY A 288 -8.87 24.31 1.03
N ARG A 289 -7.66 24.53 1.54
CA ARG A 289 -7.15 25.90 1.74
C ARG A 289 -7.07 26.74 0.46
N ALA A 290 -6.96 26.12 -0.71
CA ALA A 290 -6.97 26.81 -1.99
C ALA A 290 -8.39 27.08 -2.52
N VAL A 291 -9.35 26.18 -2.24
CA VAL A 291 -10.76 26.31 -2.66
C VAL A 291 -11.54 27.29 -1.76
N TRP A 292 -11.19 27.40 -0.48
CA TRP A 292 -11.84 28.28 0.50
C TRP A 292 -11.20 29.69 0.60
N ARG A 293 -10.33 30.06 -0.34
CA ARG A 293 -9.77 31.41 -0.50
C ARG A 293 -10.45 32.15 -1.64
#